data_AF-A0A7K2YG36-F1
#
_entry.id   AF-A0A7K2YG36-F1
#
_cell.length_a   1.000
_cell.length_b   1.000
_cell.length_c   1.000
_cell.angle_alpha   90.00
_cell.angle_beta   90.00
_cell.angle_gamma   90.00
#
_symmetry.space_group_name_H-M   'P 1'
#
loop_
_entity.id
_entity.type
_entity.pdbx_description
1 polymer ?
#
loop_
_entity_poly.entity_id
_entity_poly.type
_entity_poly.pdbx_seq_one_letter_code
_entity_poly.pdbx_strand_id
1 'polypeptide(L)'
;MSEHGEHIDVDILSDLVEGLLPTEREADLTPHLAGCAECRDTRDALAEIRELLGAQPVEPMPADVVARIDSALALAALPPPRPAEAPRPAVPAARDPRPAPV
;
A
#
# COMPACT_ATOMS: atom_id res chain seq x y z
N MET A 1 24.69 24.24 -3.75
CA MET A 1 25.28 22.98 -4.23
C MET A 1 25.96 22.37 -3.04
N SER A 2 25.28 21.46 -2.34
CA SER A 2 25.84 20.79 -1.17
C SER A 2 27.07 19.98 -1.58
N GLU A 3 28.04 19.83 -0.71
CA GLU A 3 29.28 19.11 -0.95
C GLU A 3 29.06 17.57 -1.00
N HIS A 4 28.49 17.10 -2.12
CA HIS A 4 27.97 15.75 -2.45
C HIS A 4 28.93 14.54 -2.31
N GLY A 5 29.78 14.49 -1.28
CA GLY A 5 30.67 13.35 -1.02
C GLY A 5 30.52 12.71 0.36
N GLU A 6 30.17 13.49 1.39
CA GLU A 6 30.33 13.06 2.79
C GLU A 6 29.00 12.67 3.48
N HIS A 7 27.86 13.24 3.08
CA HIS A 7 26.57 13.07 3.77
C HIS A 7 25.39 12.80 2.83
N ILE A 8 24.38 12.11 3.34
CA ILE A 8 23.10 11.90 2.67
C ILE A 8 22.37 13.24 2.57
N ASP A 9 21.75 13.51 1.42
CA ASP A 9 20.93 14.71 1.23
C ASP A 9 19.74 14.73 2.21
N VAL A 10 19.42 15.91 2.72
CA VAL A 10 18.35 16.10 3.70
C VAL A 10 16.98 15.69 3.15
N ASP A 11 16.73 15.88 1.84
CA ASP A 11 15.48 15.46 1.21
C ASP A 11 15.34 13.93 1.28
N ILE A 12 16.43 13.19 1.09
CA ILE A 12 16.44 11.72 1.20
C ILE A 12 16.26 11.27 2.66
N LEU A 13 16.86 11.97 3.62
CA LEU A 13 16.63 11.69 5.04
C LEU A 13 15.19 11.98 5.45
N SER A 14 14.58 13.03 4.89
CA SER A 14 13.16 13.34 5.10
C SER A 14 12.27 12.24 4.52
N ASP A 15 12.51 11.82 3.28
CA ASP A 15 11.76 10.73 2.65
C ASP A 15 11.89 9.42 3.43
N LEU A 16 13.07 9.15 4.00
CA LEU A 16 13.29 8.00 4.89
C LEU A 16 12.46 8.10 6.18
N VAL A 17 12.44 9.26 6.84
CA VAL A 17 11.66 9.48 8.07
C VAL A 17 10.15 9.38 7.82
N GLU A 18 9.70 9.83 6.65
CA GLU A 18 8.30 9.77 6.23
C GLU A 18 7.89 8.41 5.64
N GLY A 19 8.82 7.45 5.49
CA GLY A 19 8.55 6.12 4.95
C GLY A 19 8.16 6.14 3.47
N LEU A 20 8.69 7.09 2.70
CA LEU A 20 8.40 7.29 1.29
C LEU A 20 9.40 6.60 0.36
N LEU A 21 10.52 6.11 0.91
CA LEU A 21 11.52 5.39 0.15
C LEU A 21 11.10 3.92 -0.10
N PRO A 22 11.46 3.34 -1.25
CA PRO A 22 11.32 1.90 -1.45
C PRO A 22 12.32 1.16 -0.56
N THR A 23 11.95 -0.04 -0.09
CA THR A 23 12.73 -0.87 0.84
C THR A 23 14.17 -1.09 0.39
N GLU A 24 14.41 -1.26 -0.91
CA GLU A 24 15.76 -1.44 -1.47
C GLU A 24 16.63 -0.20 -1.24
N ARG A 25 16.04 1.00 -1.36
CA ARG A 25 16.75 2.27 -1.17
C ARG A 25 17.06 2.51 0.31
N GLU A 26 16.17 2.13 1.22
CA GLU A 26 16.45 2.20 2.67
C GLU A 26 17.61 1.28 3.06
N ALA A 27 17.66 0.07 2.48
CA ALA A 27 18.74 -0.87 2.70
C ALA A 27 20.10 -0.30 2.24
N ASP A 28 20.14 0.42 1.12
CA ASP A 28 21.34 1.09 0.62
C ASP A 28 21.86 2.19 1.57
N LEU A 29 20.97 2.87 2.31
CA LEU A 29 21.33 3.94 3.24
C LEU A 29 21.80 3.41 4.60
N THR A 30 21.39 2.19 4.97
CA THR A 30 21.68 1.59 6.28
C THR A 30 23.17 1.55 6.63
N PRO A 31 24.10 1.14 5.74
CA PRO A 31 25.53 1.16 6.03
C PRO A 31 26.08 2.56 6.32
N HIS A 32 25.60 3.58 5.59
CA HIS A 32 26.04 4.95 5.80
C HIS A 32 25.53 5.49 7.14
N LEU A 33 24.26 5.27 7.46
CA LEU A 33 23.68 5.66 8.75
C LEU A 33 24.35 4.95 9.93
N ALA A 34 24.88 3.73 9.75
CA ALA A 34 25.68 3.08 10.79
C ALA A 34 27.04 3.79 11.01
N GLY A 35 27.64 4.34 9.95
CA GLY A 35 28.97 4.97 9.99
C GLY A 35 28.99 6.49 10.24
N CYS A 36 27.92 7.21 9.93
CA CYS A 36 27.89 8.68 9.97
C CYS A 36 26.99 9.21 11.10
N ALA A 37 27.58 9.80 12.14
CA ALA A 37 26.84 10.39 13.25
C ALA A 37 25.98 11.58 12.82
N GLU A 38 26.49 12.47 11.98
CA GLU A 38 25.78 13.67 11.53
C GLU A 38 24.49 13.35 10.74
N CYS A 39 24.53 12.32 9.88
CA CYS A 39 23.32 11.86 9.19
C CYS A 39 22.29 11.24 10.14
N ARG A 40 22.74 10.55 11.21
CA ARG A 40 21.82 10.04 12.24
C ARG A 40 21.20 11.18 13.03
N ASP A 41 22.01 12.13 13.48
CA ASP A 41 21.54 13.29 14.25
C ASP A 41 20.54 14.11 13.44
N THR A 42 20.78 14.30 12.15
CA THR A 42 19.85 14.99 11.24
C THR A 42 18.55 14.21 11.07
N ARG A 43 18.63 12.89 10.84
CA ARG A 43 17.45 12.01 10.75
C ARG A 43 16.62 12.05 12.05
N ASP A 44 17.28 11.99 13.20
CA ASP A 44 16.63 11.97 14.51
C ASP A 44 15.95 13.32 14.81
N ALA A 45 16.59 14.44 14.44
CA ALA A 45 15.98 15.77 14.55
C ALA A 45 14.73 15.90 13.65
N LEU A 46 14.76 15.35 12.43
CA LEU A 46 13.58 15.31 11.55
C LEU A 46 12.46 14.46 12.15
N ALA A 47 12.79 13.30 12.73
CA ALA A 47 11.82 12.44 13.40
C ALA A 47 11.19 13.14 14.62
N GLU A 48 11.97 13.85 15.42
CA GLU A 48 11.47 14.64 16.56
C GLU A 48 10.48 15.73 16.09
N ILE A 49 10.82 16.46 15.04
CA ILE A 49 9.92 17.48 14.47
C ILE A 49 8.60 16.85 14.03
N ARG A 50 8.65 15.70 13.35
CA ARG A 50 7.46 14.97 12.91
C ARG A 50 6.58 14.54 14.10
N GLU A 51 7.18 14.05 15.18
CA GLU A 51 6.46 13.69 16.41
C GLU A 51 5.80 14.91 17.05
N LEU A 52 6.52 16.02 17.18
CA LEU A 52 6.00 17.28 17.74
C LEU A 52 4.81 17.81 16.93
N LEU A 53 4.90 17.80 15.61
CA LEU A 53 3.81 18.20 14.73
C LEU A 53 2.62 17.23 14.80
N GLY A 54 2.88 15.93 14.88
CA GLY A 54 1.86 14.89 15.02
C GLY A 54 1.10 14.93 16.36
N ALA A 55 1.68 15.54 17.40
CA ALA A 55 1.04 15.72 18.70
C ALA A 55 0.04 16.88 18.74
N GLN A 56 -0.05 17.70 17.69
CA GLN A 56 -0.98 18.82 17.65
C GLN A 56 -2.43 18.31 17.64
N PRO A 57 -3.36 18.93 18.41
CA PRO A 57 -4.79 18.68 18.33
C PRO A 57 -5.30 18.59 16.89
N VAL A 58 -5.94 17.46 16.58
CA VAL A 58 -6.55 17.21 15.28
C VAL A 58 -8.02 17.63 15.34
N GLU A 59 -8.45 18.47 14.39
CA GLU A 59 -9.86 18.81 14.23
C GLU A 59 -10.65 17.55 13.84
N PRO A 60 -11.84 17.30 14.43
CA PRO A 60 -12.68 16.19 14.01
C PRO A 60 -12.93 16.19 12.49
N MET A 61 -12.88 14.99 11.91
CA MET A 61 -13.24 14.78 10.53
C MET A 61 -14.70 15.20 10.29
N PRO A 62 -15.00 15.93 9.20
CA PRO A 62 -16.38 16.28 8.86
C PRO A 62 -17.28 15.05 8.69
N ALA A 63 -18.52 15.14 9.17
CA ALA A 63 -19.45 14.00 9.21
C ALA A 63 -19.75 13.41 7.82
N ASP A 64 -19.77 14.24 6.77
CA ASP A 64 -19.98 13.80 5.39
C ASP A 64 -18.79 12.98 4.84
N VAL A 65 -17.58 13.26 5.32
CA VAL A 65 -16.37 12.51 4.96
C VAL A 65 -16.39 11.16 5.65
N VAL A 66 -16.70 11.13 6.97
CA VAL A 66 -16.85 9.89 7.73
C VAL A 66 -17.89 8.97 7.08
N ALA A 67 -19.08 9.49 6.78
CA ALA A 67 -20.16 8.71 6.16
C ALA A 67 -19.76 8.13 4.79
N ARG A 68 -18.99 8.89 3.98
CA ARG A 68 -18.48 8.41 2.69
C ARG A 68 -17.44 7.31 2.85
N ILE A 69 -16.53 7.44 3.82
CA ILE A 69 -15.52 6.42 4.11
C ILE A 69 -16.19 5.14 4.60
N ASP A 70 -17.12 5.23 5.55
CA ASP A 70 -17.85 4.06 6.06
C ASP A 70 -18.65 3.36 4.95
N SER A 71 -19.31 4.13 4.09
CA SER A 71 -20.03 3.56 2.95
C SER A 71 -19.08 2.87 1.96
N ALA A 72 -17.90 3.44 1.69
CA ALA A 72 -16.93 2.85 0.79
C ALA A 72 -16.36 1.54 1.37
N LEU A 73 -16.05 1.52 2.66
CA LEU A 73 -15.57 0.33 3.36
C LEU A 73 -16.64 -0.79 3.40
N ALA A 74 -17.90 -0.43 3.65
CA ALA A 74 -19.01 -1.39 3.62
C ALA A 74 -19.18 -2.04 2.24
N LEU A 75 -19.04 -1.26 1.16
CA LEU A 75 -19.06 -1.79 -0.20
C LEU A 75 -17.83 -2.67 -0.50
N ALA A 76 -16.65 -2.27 -0.04
CA ALA A 76 -15.41 -3.04 -0.23
C ALA A 76 -15.41 -4.38 0.53
N ALA A 77 -16.14 -4.47 1.64
CA ALA A 77 -16.31 -5.70 2.41
C ALA A 77 -17.22 -6.74 1.73
N LEU A 78 -18.02 -6.32 0.74
CA LEU A 78 -18.83 -7.26 -0.02
C LEU A 78 -17.92 -8.18 -0.84
N PRO A 79 -18.22 -9.50 -0.90
CA PRO A 79 -17.49 -10.38 -1.78
C PRO A 79 -17.59 -9.87 -3.22
N PRO A 80 -16.51 -10.00 -4.02
CA PRO A 80 -16.56 -9.63 -5.42
C PRO A 80 -17.72 -10.38 -6.09
N PRO A 81 -18.42 -9.76 -7.04
CA PRO A 81 -19.51 -10.44 -7.75
C PRO A 81 -18.97 -11.76 -8.29
N ARG A 82 -19.64 -12.86 -7.96
CA ARG A 82 -19.28 -14.15 -8.54
C ARG A 82 -19.32 -13.99 -10.05
N PRO A 83 -18.31 -14.51 -10.79
CA PRO A 83 -18.42 -14.58 -12.23
C PRO A 83 -19.76 -15.23 -12.56
N ALA A 84 -20.54 -14.61 -13.46
CA ALA A 84 -21.79 -15.21 -13.90
C ALA A 84 -21.46 -16.61 -14.42
N GLU A 85 -21.99 -17.65 -13.75
CA GLU A 85 -21.81 -19.02 -14.24
C GLU A 85 -22.47 -19.09 -15.61
N ALA A 86 -21.64 -19.25 -16.65
CA ALA A 86 -22.14 -19.37 -18.01
C ALA A 86 -23.19 -20.50 -18.04
N PRO A 87 -24.31 -20.33 -18.78
CA PRO A 87 -25.31 -21.38 -18.90
C PRO A 87 -24.61 -22.68 -19.28
N ARG A 88 -24.70 -23.70 -18.42
CA ARG A 88 -24.12 -25.01 -18.73
C ARG A 88 -24.79 -25.48 -20.03
N PRO A 89 -24.04 -25.80 -21.09
CA PRO A 89 -24.64 -26.32 -22.31
C PRO A 89 -25.38 -27.60 -21.95
N ALA A 90 -26.69 -27.63 -22.23
CA ALA A 90 -27.48 -28.83 -22.07
C ALA A 90 -26.92 -29.89 -23.02
N VAL A 91 -26.31 -30.95 -22.45
CA VAL A 91 -25.89 -32.11 -23.24
C VAL A 91 -27.17 -32.76 -23.78
N PRO A 92 -27.37 -32.81 -25.12
CA PRO A 92 -28.52 -33.50 -25.67
C PRO A 92 -28.42 -34.99 -25.29
N ALA A 93 -29.50 -35.54 -24.73
CA ALA A 93 -29.58 -36.95 -24.40
C ALA A 93 -29.25 -37.80 -25.63
N ALA A 94 -28.28 -38.71 -25.49
CA ALA A 94 -27.92 -39.67 -26.52
C ALA A 94 -29.19 -40.46 -26.92
N ARG A 95 -29.50 -40.48 -28.22
CA ARG A 95 -30.57 -41.34 -28.74
C ARG A 95 -30.12 -42.79 -28.63
N ASP A 96 -30.97 -43.63 -28.04
CA ASP A 96 -30.75 -45.08 -27.98
C ASP A 96 -30.46 -45.66 -29.37
N PRO A 97 -29.39 -46.48 -29.52
CA PRO A 97 -29.16 -47.19 -30.77
C PRO A 97 -30.18 -48.32 -30.90
N ARG A 98 -31.15 -48.16 -31.81
CA ARG A 98 -32.09 -49.22 -32.16
C ARG A 98 -31.32 -50.38 -32.82
N PRO A 99 -31.44 -51.64 -32.35
CA PRO A 99 -30.77 -52.77 -33.01
C PRO A 99 -31.42 -53.05 -34.38
N ALA A 100 -30.59 -53.36 -35.37
CA ALA A 100 -31.02 -53.77 -36.71
C ALA A 100 -31.60 -55.20 -36.70
N PRO A 101 -32.67 -55.49 -37.45
CA PRO A 101 -33.19 -56.85 -37.56
C PRO A 101 -32.35 -57.72 -38.51
N VAL A 102 -32.29 -59.02 -38.18
CA VAL A 102 -31.69 -60.14 -38.94
C VAL A 102 -32.45 -60.42 -40.23
#